data_AF-O18230-F1
#
_entry.id   AF-O18230-F1
#
_cell.length_a   1.000
_cell.length_b   1.000
_cell.length_c   1.000
_cell.angle_alpha   90.00
_cell.angle_beta   90.00
_cell.angle_gamma   90.00
#
_symmetry.space_group_name_H-M   'P 1'
#
loop_
_entity.id
_entity.type
_entity.pdbx_description
1 polymer ?
#
loop_
_entity_poly.entity_id
_entity_poly.type
_entity_poly.pdbx_seq_one_letter_code
_entity_poly.pdbx_strand_id
1 'polypeptide(L)'
;MSNQSATVEQLSGFEKQYSLQTAEITSKIGRVHTLPSSDRAGAVQEIRKSLEEVNDLLDQMELVVRELESNTTERTKYELRVRSYQSDKKQLDTELEKAIKRVREEADRDELLAFDDQLDEHRQEDQLIANTQRLERSTRKVQDAHRIAVETEQIGAEMLSNLASQRETIGRSRDRLRQSNADLGRANKTLSSMIRRAIQNRLLLLIVTFLLSFMFLYIVYKAI
;
A
#
# COMPACT_ATOMS: atom_id res chain seq x y z
N MET A 1 -17.21 14.22 17.00
CA MET A 1 -17.76 13.88 15.67
C MET A 1 -17.29 14.85 14.59
N SER A 2 -17.54 16.17 14.67
CA SER A 2 -17.11 17.13 13.62
C SER A 2 -15.62 17.03 13.23
N ASN A 3 -14.72 16.93 14.23
CA ASN A 3 -13.28 16.84 13.96
C ASN A 3 -12.87 15.53 13.23
N GLN A 4 -13.57 14.42 13.49
CA GLN A 4 -13.30 13.15 12.79
C GLN A 4 -13.75 13.20 11.33
N SER A 5 -14.88 13.84 11.05
CA SER A 5 -15.32 14.00 9.66
C SER A 5 -14.33 14.85 8.85
N ALA A 6 -13.75 15.89 9.46
CA ALA A 6 -12.72 16.71 8.83
C ALA A 6 -11.42 15.93 8.55
N THR A 7 -10.95 15.12 9.50
CA THR A 7 -9.73 14.30 9.29
C THR A 7 -9.95 13.22 8.22
N VAL A 8 -11.13 12.60 8.17
CA VAL A 8 -11.49 11.64 7.11
C VAL A 8 -11.54 12.30 5.73
N GLU A 9 -12.05 13.53 5.64
CA GLU A 9 -12.05 14.31 4.39
C GLU A 9 -10.62 14.63 3.94
N GLN A 10 -9.75 15.03 4.87
CA GLN A 10 -8.34 15.27 4.58
C GLN A 10 -7.64 14.00 4.07
N LEU A 11 -7.90 12.84 4.69
CA LEU A 11 -7.38 11.54 4.24
C LEU A 11 -7.89 11.17 2.83
N SER A 12 -9.16 11.45 2.52
CA SER A 12 -9.70 11.28 1.16
C SER A 12 -9.00 12.19 0.14
N GLY A 13 -8.62 13.40 0.54
CA GLY A 13 -7.80 14.31 -0.26
C GLY A 13 -6.42 13.73 -0.58
N PHE A 14 -5.73 13.19 0.43
CA PHE A 14 -4.44 12.52 0.26
C PHE A 14 -4.54 11.30 -0.67
N GLU A 15 -5.60 10.50 -0.57
CA GLU A 15 -5.82 9.36 -1.48
C GLU A 15 -5.93 9.79 -2.95
N LYS A 16 -6.64 10.90 -3.22
CA LYS A 16 -6.75 11.45 -4.57
C LYS A 16 -5.39 11.92 -5.09
N GLN A 17 -4.65 12.68 -4.28
CA GLN A 17 -3.31 13.15 -4.64
C GLN A 17 -2.37 11.99 -4.93
N TYR A 18 -2.36 10.98 -4.05
CA TYR A 18 -1.57 9.77 -4.23
C TYR A 18 -1.91 9.07 -5.55
N SER A 19 -3.19 8.86 -5.83
CA SER A 19 -3.64 8.18 -7.05
C SER A 19 -3.24 8.94 -8.33
N LEU A 20 -3.28 10.27 -8.30
CA LEU A 20 -2.90 11.10 -9.43
C LEU A 20 -1.38 11.06 -9.68
N GLN A 21 -0.59 11.26 -8.62
CA GLN A 21 0.87 11.23 -8.70
C GLN A 21 1.39 9.86 -9.12
N THR A 22 0.86 8.78 -8.55
CA THR A 22 1.28 7.41 -8.93
C THR A 22 0.92 7.05 -10.36
N ALA A 23 -0.25 7.48 -10.86
CA ALA A 23 -0.60 7.32 -12.27
C ALA A 23 0.35 8.09 -13.20
N GLU A 24 0.72 9.32 -12.84
CA GLU A 24 1.68 10.13 -13.58
C GLU A 24 3.08 9.49 -13.58
N ILE A 25 3.55 9.04 -12.42
CA ILE A 25 4.83 8.33 -12.27
C ILE A 25 4.86 7.06 -13.13
N THR A 26 3.82 6.24 -13.07
CA THR A 26 3.71 5.00 -13.86
C THR A 26 3.80 5.30 -15.37
N SER A 27 3.08 6.35 -15.82
CA SER A 27 3.14 6.82 -17.21
C SER A 27 4.54 7.31 -17.60
N LYS A 28 5.20 8.09 -16.74
CA LYS A 28 6.57 8.58 -16.97
C LYS A 28 7.57 7.42 -17.04
N ILE A 29 7.51 6.45 -16.12
CA ILE A 29 8.35 5.22 -16.14
C ILE A 29 8.17 4.49 -17.48
N GLY A 30 6.92 4.32 -17.91
CA GLY A 30 6.60 3.72 -19.20
C GLY A 30 7.16 4.49 -20.40
N ARG A 31 7.42 5.79 -20.30
CA ARG A 31 7.96 6.61 -21.40
C ARG A 31 9.48 6.73 -21.40
N VAL A 32 10.17 6.40 -20.30
CA VAL A 32 11.64 6.55 -20.18
C VAL A 32 12.39 5.85 -21.31
N HIS A 33 11.95 4.67 -21.74
CA HIS A 33 12.61 3.93 -22.83
C HIS A 33 12.40 4.56 -24.22
N THR A 34 11.29 5.28 -24.42
CA THR A 34 10.95 5.94 -25.69
C THR A 34 11.63 7.30 -25.89
N LEU A 35 12.16 7.89 -24.81
CA LEU A 35 12.82 9.20 -24.86
C LEU A 35 14.20 9.10 -25.51
N PRO A 36 14.68 10.15 -26.20
CA PRO A 36 16.04 10.23 -26.69
C PRO A 36 17.05 10.21 -25.54
N SER A 37 18.23 9.65 -25.77
CA SER A 37 19.26 9.42 -24.74
C SER A 37 19.64 10.66 -23.93
N SER A 38 19.58 11.86 -24.52
CA SER A 38 19.81 13.15 -23.84
C SER A 38 18.81 13.43 -22.72
N ASP A 39 17.55 13.05 -22.93
CA ASP A 39 16.43 13.44 -22.06
C ASP A 39 16.14 12.38 -21.00
N ARG A 40 16.60 11.14 -21.21
CA ARG A 40 16.40 10.00 -20.30
C ARG A 40 16.91 10.31 -18.89
N ALA A 41 18.09 10.90 -18.76
CA ALA A 41 18.67 11.24 -17.45
C ALA A 41 17.81 12.25 -16.68
N GLY A 42 17.33 13.29 -17.37
CA GLY A 42 16.43 14.28 -16.80
C GLY A 42 15.08 13.68 -16.40
N ALA A 43 14.49 12.85 -17.26
CA ALA A 43 13.23 12.16 -16.98
C ALA A 43 13.34 11.21 -15.78
N VAL A 44 14.44 10.46 -15.66
CA VAL A 44 14.70 9.60 -14.49
C VAL A 44 14.82 10.43 -13.22
N GLN A 45 15.51 11.57 -13.27
CA GLN A 45 15.62 12.46 -12.11
C GLN A 45 14.27 13.06 -11.71
N GLU A 46 13.44 13.44 -12.68
CA GLU A 46 12.08 13.95 -12.43
C GLU A 46 11.20 12.87 -11.77
N ILE A 47 11.24 11.62 -12.27
CA ILE A 47 10.49 10.51 -11.67
C ILE A 47 10.96 10.25 -10.23
N ARG A 48 12.27 10.27 -9.97
CA ARG A 48 12.81 10.10 -8.61
C ARG A 48 12.30 11.19 -7.67
N LYS A 49 12.27 12.44 -8.11
CA LYS A 49 11.71 13.54 -7.35
C LYS A 49 10.21 13.32 -7.06
N SER A 50 9.42 12.93 -8.07
CA SER A 50 8.00 12.62 -7.86
C SER A 50 7.78 11.44 -6.90
N LEU A 51 8.66 10.43 -6.90
CA LEU A 51 8.62 9.31 -5.94
C LEU A 51 8.94 9.75 -4.50
N GLU A 52 9.82 10.73 -4.33
CA GLU A 52 10.11 11.36 -3.04
C GLU A 52 8.92 12.18 -2.55
N GLU A 53 8.29 12.98 -3.43
CA GLU A 53 7.06 13.73 -3.11
C GLU A 53 5.91 12.79 -2.70
N VAL A 54 5.78 11.63 -3.35
CA VAL A 54 4.82 10.58 -2.93
C VAL A 54 5.18 9.98 -1.57
N ASN A 55 6.48 9.82 -1.26
CA ASN A 55 6.90 9.34 0.05
C ASN A 55 6.49 10.34 1.15
N ASP A 56 6.77 11.62 0.95
CA ASP A 56 6.39 12.69 1.87
C ASP A 56 4.86 12.78 2.05
N LEU A 57 4.11 12.54 0.97
CA LEU A 57 2.64 12.46 1.02
C LEU A 57 2.17 11.30 1.91
N LEU A 58 2.79 10.13 1.78
CA LEU A 58 2.46 8.94 2.58
C LEU A 58 2.81 9.14 4.06
N ASP A 59 3.93 9.78 4.35
CA ASP A 59 4.33 10.12 5.73
C ASP A 59 3.34 11.09 6.38
N GLN A 60 2.91 12.12 5.63
CA GLN A 60 1.84 13.03 6.08
C GLN A 60 0.52 12.30 6.30
N MET A 61 0.16 11.40 5.38
CA MET A 61 -1.06 10.59 5.51
C MET A 61 -0.99 9.71 6.76
N GLU A 62 0.15 9.09 7.06
CA GLU A 62 0.34 8.29 8.27
C GLU A 62 0.15 9.13 9.55
N LEU A 63 0.67 10.36 9.58
CA LEU A 63 0.47 11.26 10.72
C LEU A 63 -1.00 11.61 10.93
N VAL A 64 -1.76 11.92 9.87
CA VAL A 64 -3.20 12.23 9.98
C VAL A 64 -4.02 11.00 10.38
N VAL A 65 -3.64 9.80 9.91
CA VAL A 65 -4.28 8.56 10.38
C VAL A 65 -4.08 8.37 11.88
N ARG A 66 -2.94 8.79 12.45
CA ARG A 66 -2.68 8.69 13.89
C ARG A 66 -3.55 9.62 14.73
N GLU A 67 -4.08 10.70 14.16
CA GLU A 67 -5.01 11.63 14.80
C GLU A 67 -6.42 11.05 14.97
N LEU A 68 -6.78 10.03 14.19
CA LEU A 68 -8.05 9.33 14.35
C LEU A 68 -8.11 8.62 15.71
N GLU A 69 -9.30 8.54 16.31
CA GLU A 69 -9.47 7.84 17.58
C GLU A 69 -9.02 6.38 17.49
N SER A 70 -8.28 5.94 18.51
CA SER A 70 -7.82 4.56 18.63
C SER A 70 -9.00 3.59 18.64
N ASN A 71 -8.83 2.42 18.02
CA ASN A 71 -9.84 1.35 17.91
C ASN A 71 -11.09 1.67 17.07
N THR A 72 -11.05 2.72 16.23
CA THR A 72 -12.11 2.96 15.24
C THR A 72 -11.88 2.11 13.98
N THR A 73 -12.98 1.70 13.34
CA THR A 73 -12.94 0.98 12.05
C THR A 73 -12.29 1.80 10.95
N GLU A 74 -12.45 3.13 11.00
CA GLU A 74 -11.86 4.06 10.04
C GLU A 74 -10.34 4.12 10.16
N ARG A 75 -9.81 4.23 11.39
CA ARG A 75 -8.37 4.20 11.62
C ARG A 75 -7.75 2.91 11.09
N THR A 76 -8.32 1.75 11.43
CA THR A 76 -7.82 0.46 10.92
C THR A 76 -7.86 0.37 9.40
N LYS A 77 -8.92 0.92 8.76
CA LYS A 77 -9.02 0.98 7.31
C LYS A 77 -7.90 1.83 6.69
N TYR A 78 -7.67 3.04 7.19
CA TYR A 78 -6.64 3.92 6.63
C TYR A 78 -5.22 3.46 6.96
N GLU A 79 -4.96 2.88 8.13
CA GLU A 79 -3.67 2.26 8.46
C GLU A 79 -3.32 1.14 7.47
N LEU A 80 -4.30 0.31 7.10
CA LEU A 80 -4.10 -0.74 6.09
C LEU A 80 -3.84 -0.15 4.70
N ARG A 81 -4.53 0.94 4.33
CA ARG A 81 -4.35 1.61 3.04
C ARG A 81 -2.98 2.26 2.90
N VAL A 82 -2.53 3.02 3.92
CA VAL A 82 -1.18 3.61 3.94
C VAL A 82 -0.11 2.53 3.75
N ARG A 83 -0.24 1.40 4.46
CA ARG A 83 0.69 0.27 4.28
C ARG A 83 0.65 -0.32 2.86
N SER A 84 -0.53 -0.42 2.25
CA SER A 84 -0.66 -0.87 0.86
C SER A 84 0.06 0.11 -0.08
N TYR A 85 -0.18 1.40 0.08
CA TYR A 85 0.43 2.43 -0.76
C TYR A 85 1.95 2.52 -0.59
N GLN A 86 2.48 2.30 0.61
CA GLN A 86 3.92 2.15 0.85
C GLN A 86 4.50 0.94 0.09
N SER A 87 3.77 -0.18 0.06
CA SER A 87 4.18 -1.36 -0.72
C SER A 87 4.15 -1.09 -2.23
N ASP A 88 3.10 -0.43 -2.72
CA ASP A 88 2.96 -0.08 -4.13
C ASP A 88 4.04 0.92 -4.57
N LYS A 89 4.40 1.89 -3.70
CA LYS A 89 5.51 2.81 -3.94
C LYS A 89 6.85 2.07 -4.08
N LYS A 90 7.14 1.08 -3.22
CA LYS A 90 8.33 0.23 -3.36
C LYS A 90 8.35 -0.54 -4.68
N GLN A 91 7.17 -0.96 -5.17
CA GLN A 91 7.05 -1.58 -6.48
C GLN A 91 7.38 -0.57 -7.60
N LEU A 92 6.90 0.66 -7.52
CA LEU A 92 7.23 1.72 -8.48
C LEU A 92 8.73 2.06 -8.50
N ASP A 93 9.40 2.10 -7.35
CA ASP A 93 10.87 2.25 -7.28
C ASP A 93 11.57 1.12 -8.05
N THR A 94 11.10 -0.12 -7.87
CA THR A 94 11.66 -1.30 -8.54
C THR A 94 11.38 -1.27 -10.05
N GLU A 95 10.22 -0.80 -10.47
CA GLU A 95 9.87 -0.64 -11.89
C GLU A 95 10.71 0.43 -12.56
N LEU A 96 10.99 1.55 -11.87
CA LEU A 96 11.92 2.57 -12.35
C LEU A 96 13.33 2.00 -12.52
N GLU A 97 13.86 1.27 -11.54
CA GLU A 97 15.20 0.66 -11.64
C GLU A 97 15.28 -0.37 -12.78
N LYS A 98 14.21 -1.15 -13.00
CA LYS A 98 14.10 -2.04 -14.17
C LYS A 98 14.09 -1.27 -15.49
N ALA A 99 13.38 -0.14 -15.57
CA ALA A 99 13.35 0.70 -16.75
C ALA A 99 14.73 1.31 -17.05
N ILE A 100 15.44 1.79 -16.02
CA ILE A 100 16.81 2.28 -16.14
C ILE A 100 17.75 1.17 -16.65
N LYS A 101 17.63 -0.04 -16.12
CA LYS A 101 18.45 -1.18 -16.55
C LYS A 101 18.23 -1.53 -18.03
N ARG A 102 16.97 -1.59 -18.49
CA ARG A 102 16.65 -1.84 -19.91
C ARG A 102 17.25 -0.78 -20.82
N VAL A 103 17.10 0.48 -20.45
CA VAL A 103 17.68 1.61 -21.20
C VAL A 103 19.21 1.50 -21.31
N ARG A 104 19.87 1.04 -20.25
CA ARG A 104 21.32 0.82 -20.26
C ARG A 104 21.71 -0.37 -21.14
N GLU A 105 20.97 -1.48 -21.06
CA GLU A 105 21.21 -2.66 -21.91
C GLU A 105 21.01 -2.36 -23.40
N GLU A 106 20.03 -1.52 -23.75
CA GLU A 106 19.82 -1.04 -25.12
C GLU A 106 20.99 -0.16 -25.60
N ALA A 107 21.42 0.80 -24.77
CA ALA A 107 22.56 1.66 -25.10
C ALA A 107 23.87 0.87 -25.25
N ASP A 108 24.09 -0.16 -24.42
CA ASP A 108 25.25 -1.05 -24.53
C ASP A 108 25.23 -1.87 -25.84
N ARG A 109 24.05 -2.27 -26.31
CA ARG A 109 23.91 -2.98 -27.61
C ARG A 109 24.19 -2.05 -28.78
N ASP A 110 23.68 -0.82 -28.74
CA ASP A 110 23.91 0.17 -29.79
C ASP A 110 25.39 0.57 -29.88
N GLU A 111 26.08 0.74 -28.74
CA GLU A 111 27.53 1.00 -28.70
C GLU A 111 28.34 -0.16 -29.30
N LEU A 112 27.90 -1.41 -29.05
CA LEU A 112 28.55 -2.60 -29.60
C LEU A 112 28.41 -2.70 -31.13
N LEU A 113 27.22 -2.40 -31.67
CA LEU A 113 26.94 -2.47 -33.11
C LEU A 113 27.62 -1.33 -33.89
N ALA A 114 27.63 -0.11 -33.34
CA ALA A 114 28.28 1.03 -33.97
C ALA A 114 29.81 0.83 -34.12
N PHE A 115 30.42 0.03 -33.23
CA PHE A 115 31.85 -0.28 -33.30
C PHE A 115 32.16 -1.38 -34.31
N ASP A 116 31.28 -2.36 -34.50
CA ASP A 116 31.46 -3.41 -35.53
C ASP A 116 31.55 -2.78 -36.93
N ASP A 117 30.79 -1.72 -37.17
CA ASP A 117 30.80 -0.94 -38.42
C ASP A 117 32.10 -0.11 -38.59
N GLN A 118 32.79 0.24 -37.49
CA GLN A 118 34.10 0.93 -37.53
C GLN A 118 35.28 -0.02 -37.68
N LEU A 119 35.12 -1.32 -37.39
CA LEU A 119 36.22 -2.29 -37.41
C LEU A 119 36.77 -2.60 -38.80
N ASP A 120 36.04 -2.27 -39.88
CA ASP A 120 36.49 -2.52 -41.24
C ASP A 120 37.62 -1.58 -41.74
N GLU A 121 38.01 -0.58 -40.94
CA GLU A 121 39.07 0.36 -41.32
C GLU A 121 40.06 0.60 -40.16
N HIS A 122 41.24 -0.02 -40.26
CA HIS A 122 42.55 0.39 -39.69
C HIS A 122 43.18 -0.43 -38.53
N ARG A 123 44.28 -1.10 -38.91
CA ARG A 123 45.59 -1.32 -38.23
C ARG A 123 45.67 -2.05 -36.87
N GLN A 124 46.41 -3.16 -36.90
CA GLN A 124 46.69 -4.16 -35.86
C GLN A 124 47.31 -3.68 -34.53
N GLU A 125 48.01 -2.55 -34.50
CA GLU A 125 48.66 -2.08 -33.26
C GLU A 125 47.68 -1.30 -32.36
N ASP A 126 46.85 -0.45 -32.97
CA ASP A 126 45.70 0.17 -32.30
C ASP A 126 44.72 -0.91 -31.80
N GLN A 127 44.62 -2.05 -32.51
CA GLN A 127 43.81 -3.19 -32.06
C GLN A 127 44.26 -3.78 -30.72
N LEU A 128 45.56 -3.89 -30.43
CA LEU A 128 46.01 -4.48 -29.16
C LEU A 128 45.72 -3.56 -27.97
N ILE A 129 45.95 -2.25 -28.13
CA ILE A 129 45.61 -1.24 -27.12
C ILE A 129 44.08 -1.18 -26.95
N ALA A 130 43.33 -1.14 -28.05
CA ALA A 130 41.86 -1.15 -28.03
C ALA A 130 41.29 -2.42 -27.37
N ASN A 131 41.87 -3.59 -27.65
CA ASN A 131 41.48 -4.85 -27.01
C ASN A 131 41.79 -4.86 -25.50
N THR A 132 42.94 -4.32 -25.08
CA THR A 132 43.29 -4.22 -23.66
C THR A 132 42.36 -3.25 -22.93
N GLN A 133 42.11 -2.07 -23.51
CA GLN A 133 41.13 -1.12 -22.96
C GLN A 133 39.71 -1.73 -22.93
N ARG A 134 39.32 -2.52 -23.93
CA ARG A 134 38.05 -3.25 -23.95
C ARG A 134 38.00 -4.33 -22.88
N LEU A 135 39.08 -5.07 -22.62
CA LEU A 135 39.14 -6.07 -21.57
C LEU A 135 38.98 -5.42 -20.19
N GLU A 136 39.67 -4.29 -19.95
CA GLU A 136 39.48 -3.54 -18.70
C GLU A 136 38.06 -3.01 -18.55
N ARG A 137 37.48 -2.42 -19.61
CA ARG A 137 36.10 -1.95 -19.61
C ARG A 137 35.12 -3.10 -19.40
N SER A 138 35.29 -4.23 -20.07
CA SER A 138 34.46 -5.42 -19.91
C SER A 138 34.57 -6.00 -18.51
N THR A 139 35.78 -6.04 -17.94
CA THR A 139 36.01 -6.48 -16.55
C THR A 139 35.29 -5.57 -15.57
N ARG A 140 35.42 -4.24 -15.72
CA ARG A 140 34.68 -3.27 -14.89
C ARG A 140 33.17 -3.42 -15.06
N LYS A 141 32.68 -3.58 -16.30
CA LYS A 141 31.26 -3.81 -16.60
C LYS A 141 30.75 -5.13 -15.98
N VAL A 142 31.51 -6.23 -16.02
CA VAL A 142 31.16 -7.50 -15.37
C VAL A 142 31.12 -7.36 -13.86
N GLN A 143 32.08 -6.64 -13.27
CA GLN A 143 32.08 -6.34 -11.83
C GLN A 143 30.86 -5.50 -11.44
N ASP A 144 30.51 -4.48 -12.21
CA ASP A 144 29.30 -3.67 -11.99
C ASP A 144 28.02 -4.49 -12.18
N ALA A 145 27.94 -5.33 -13.21
CA ALA A 145 26.80 -6.21 -13.43
C ALA A 145 26.65 -7.23 -12.29
N HIS A 146 27.76 -7.78 -11.78
CA HIS A 146 27.75 -8.66 -10.62
C HIS A 146 27.27 -7.93 -9.36
N ARG A 147 27.76 -6.71 -9.12
CA ARG A 147 27.30 -5.86 -8.01
C ARG A 147 25.80 -5.57 -8.11
N ILE A 148 25.31 -5.17 -9.28
CA ILE A 148 23.89 -4.93 -9.52
C ILE A 148 23.06 -6.22 -9.34
N ALA A 149 23.57 -7.38 -9.76
CA ALA A 149 22.90 -8.65 -9.57
C ALA A 149 22.77 -9.00 -8.08
N VAL A 150 23.82 -8.76 -7.28
CA VAL A 150 23.81 -8.95 -5.82
C VAL A 150 22.85 -7.96 -5.15
N GLU A 151 22.87 -6.68 -5.53
CA GLU A 151 21.90 -5.68 -5.06
C GLU A 151 20.45 -6.09 -5.42
N THR A 152 20.23 -6.61 -6.62
CA THR A 152 18.91 -7.11 -7.07
C THR A 152 18.48 -8.34 -6.28
N GLU A 153 19.40 -9.26 -5.94
CA GLU A 153 19.12 -10.41 -5.09
C GLU A 153 18.72 -9.97 -3.68
N GLN A 154 19.41 -8.98 -3.11
CA GLN A 154 19.08 -8.39 -1.81
C GLN A 154 17.69 -7.74 -1.81
N ILE A 155 17.37 -6.95 -2.85
CA ILE A 155 16.03 -6.36 -3.01
C ILE A 155 14.97 -7.45 -3.17
N GLY A 156 15.26 -8.51 -3.92
CA GLY A 156 14.39 -9.68 -4.07
C GLY A 156 14.13 -10.40 -2.74
N ALA A 157 15.17 -10.60 -1.94
CA ALA A 157 15.07 -11.18 -0.61
C ALA A 157 14.25 -10.29 0.35
N GLU A 158 14.42 -8.97 0.30
CA GLU A 158 13.61 -8.03 1.09
C GLU A 158 12.13 -8.09 0.66
N MET A 159 11.84 -8.16 -0.64
CA MET A 159 10.46 -8.32 -1.14
C MET A 159 9.83 -9.62 -0.63
N LEU A 160 10.55 -10.74 -0.68
CA LEU A 160 10.05 -12.01 -0.15
C LEU A 160 9.79 -11.94 1.36
N SER A 161 10.68 -11.27 2.11
CA SER A 161 10.51 -11.02 3.55
C SER A 161 9.26 -10.15 3.83
N ASN A 162 9.09 -9.07 3.07
CA ASN A 162 7.92 -8.19 3.17
C ASN A 162 6.62 -8.93 2.83
N LEU A 163 6.60 -9.75 1.79
CA LEU A 163 5.45 -10.60 1.45
C LEU A 163 5.14 -11.64 2.53
N ALA A 164 6.17 -12.23 3.15
CA ALA A 164 5.98 -13.12 4.29
C ALA A 164 5.36 -12.40 5.49
N SER A 165 5.84 -11.19 5.82
CA SER A 165 5.28 -10.34 6.86
C SER A 165 3.83 -9.90 6.56
N GLN A 166 3.53 -9.57 5.30
CA GLN A 166 2.17 -9.25 4.85
C GLN A 166 1.25 -10.46 4.98
N ARG A 167 1.69 -11.66 4.56
CA ARG A 167 0.94 -12.90 4.72
C ARG A 167 0.62 -13.18 6.18
N GLU A 168 1.59 -12.98 7.08
CA GLU A 168 1.39 -13.13 8.52
C GLU A 168 0.39 -12.10 9.06
N THR A 169 0.51 -10.85 8.66
CA THR A 169 -0.42 -9.76 9.05
C THR A 169 -1.84 -10.03 8.56
N ILE A 170 -2.01 -10.50 7.33
CA ILE A 170 -3.31 -10.92 6.77
C ILE A 170 -3.85 -12.12 7.55
N GLY A 171 -3.02 -13.09 7.90
CA GLY A 171 -3.38 -14.23 8.76
C GLY A 171 -3.93 -13.76 10.10
N ARG A 172 -3.18 -12.90 10.81
CA ARG A 172 -3.61 -12.31 12.09
C ARG A 172 -4.90 -11.50 11.96
N SER A 173 -5.07 -10.75 10.88
CA SER A 173 -6.30 -9.98 10.62
C SER A 173 -7.50 -10.90 10.38
N ARG A 174 -7.32 -11.98 9.60
CA ARG A 174 -8.36 -13.01 9.37
C ARG A 174 -8.76 -13.72 10.66
N ASP A 175 -7.80 -14.06 11.52
CA ASP A 175 -8.07 -14.67 12.81
C ASP A 175 -8.85 -13.73 13.74
N ARG A 176 -8.46 -12.45 13.79
CA ARG A 176 -9.21 -11.42 14.54
C ARG A 176 -10.62 -11.23 14.00
N LEU A 177 -10.82 -11.21 12.68
CA LEU A 177 -12.15 -11.11 12.07
C LEU A 177 -13.01 -12.34 12.38
N ARG A 178 -12.43 -13.55 12.34
CA ARG A 178 -13.12 -14.78 12.71
C ARG A 178 -13.52 -14.78 14.19
N GLN A 179 -12.63 -14.32 15.07
CA GLN A 179 -12.91 -14.18 16.49
C GLN A 179 -14.00 -13.14 16.75
N SER A 180 -13.89 -11.95 16.15
CA SER A 180 -14.89 -10.89 16.23
C SER A 180 -16.27 -11.38 15.75
N ASN A 181 -16.33 -12.12 14.64
CA ASN A 181 -17.59 -12.71 14.16
C ASN A 181 -18.17 -13.75 15.14
N ALA A 182 -17.32 -14.55 15.78
CA ALA A 182 -17.75 -15.48 16.82
C ALA A 182 -18.27 -14.75 18.06
N ASP A 183 -17.61 -13.66 18.46
CA ASP A 183 -18.01 -12.85 19.60
C ASP A 183 -19.29 -12.05 19.31
N LEU A 184 -19.48 -11.55 18.09
CA LEU A 184 -20.75 -10.96 17.62
C LEU A 184 -21.89 -12.00 17.64
N GLY A 185 -21.61 -13.24 17.23
CA GLY A 185 -22.58 -14.33 17.33
C GLY A 185 -23.00 -14.62 18.79
N ARG A 186 -22.03 -14.63 19.71
CA ARG A 186 -22.28 -14.78 21.16
C ARG A 186 -23.04 -13.57 21.72
N ALA A 187 -22.62 -12.35 21.38
CA ALA A 187 -23.25 -11.11 21.81
C ALA A 187 -24.70 -11.01 21.32
N ASN A 188 -24.99 -11.39 20.08
CA ASN A 188 -26.37 -11.45 19.57
C ASN A 188 -27.22 -12.46 20.35
N LYS A 189 -26.65 -13.62 20.71
CA LYS A 189 -27.36 -14.62 21.51
C LYS A 189 -27.64 -14.12 22.93
N THR A 190 -26.66 -13.49 23.60
CA THR A 190 -26.84 -12.92 24.94
C THR A 190 -27.83 -11.76 24.91
N LEU A 191 -27.70 -10.84 23.94
CA LEU A 191 -28.62 -9.73 23.72
C LEU A 191 -30.05 -10.22 23.46
N SER A 192 -30.23 -11.22 22.60
CA SER A 192 -31.55 -11.82 22.33
C SER A 192 -32.18 -12.40 23.61
N SER A 193 -31.38 -13.04 24.47
CA SER A 193 -31.85 -13.54 25.77
C SER A 193 -32.25 -12.42 26.74
N MET A 194 -31.50 -11.31 26.76
CA MET A 194 -31.81 -10.14 27.56
C MET A 194 -33.09 -9.45 27.07
N ILE A 195 -33.24 -9.27 25.76
CA ILE A 195 -34.43 -8.67 25.14
C ILE A 195 -35.68 -9.50 25.46
N ARG A 196 -35.62 -10.83 25.34
CA ARG A 196 -36.76 -11.70 25.69
C ARG A 196 -37.17 -11.56 27.15
N ARG A 197 -36.21 -11.57 28.08
CA ARG A 197 -36.47 -11.38 29.52
C ARG A 197 -37.05 -9.99 29.80
N ALA A 198 -36.54 -8.95 29.15
CA ALA A 198 -37.05 -7.58 29.29
C ALA A 198 -38.51 -7.46 28.82
N ILE A 199 -38.85 -8.09 27.69
CA ILE A 199 -40.23 -8.13 27.17
C ILE A 199 -41.15 -8.91 28.12
N GLN A 200 -40.72 -10.08 28.62
CA GLN A 200 -41.48 -10.87 29.59
C GLN A 200 -41.75 -10.09 30.89
N ASN A 201 -40.73 -9.44 31.45
CA ASN A 201 -40.88 -8.65 32.66
C ASN A 201 -41.82 -7.46 32.46
N ARG A 202 -41.73 -6.77 31.31
CA ARG A 202 -42.65 -5.67 30.96
C ARG A 202 -44.10 -6.15 30.82
N LEU A 203 -44.33 -7.29 30.19
CA LEU A 203 -45.67 -7.87 30.05
C LEU A 203 -46.25 -8.24 31.42
N LEU A 204 -45.47 -8.88 32.28
CA LEU A 204 -45.87 -9.23 33.65
C LEU A 204 -46.27 -7.97 34.44
N LEU A 205 -45.43 -6.93 34.38
CA LEU A 205 -45.72 -5.65 35.04
C LEU A 205 -47.03 -5.04 34.55
N LEU A 206 -47.28 -5.02 33.24
CA LEU A 206 -48.53 -4.52 32.66
C LEU A 206 -49.75 -5.30 33.19
N ILE A 207 -49.68 -6.64 33.22
CA ILE A 207 -50.76 -7.49 33.74
C ILE A 207 -51.06 -7.17 35.22
N VAL A 208 -50.03 -7.04 36.05
CA VAL A 208 -50.18 -6.71 37.48
C VAL A 208 -50.82 -5.33 37.66
N THR A 209 -50.37 -4.33 36.91
CA THR A 209 -50.96 -2.98 36.96
C THR A 209 -52.44 -3.00 36.55
N PHE A 210 -52.80 -3.74 35.49
CA PHE A 210 -54.19 -3.90 35.07
C PHE A 210 -55.04 -4.61 36.13
N LEU A 211 -54.55 -5.68 36.74
CA LEU A 211 -55.25 -6.40 37.81
C LEU A 211 -55.50 -5.51 39.03
N LEU A 212 -54.51 -4.73 39.45
CA LEU A 212 -54.66 -3.79 40.56
C LEU A 212 -55.67 -2.69 40.25
N SER A 213 -55.62 -2.13 39.03
CA SER A 213 -56.59 -1.12 38.59
C SER A 213 -58.02 -1.69 38.57
N PHE A 214 -58.19 -2.92 38.08
CA PHE A 214 -59.48 -3.60 38.05
C PHE A 214 -60.01 -3.90 39.46
N MET A 215 -59.15 -4.36 40.37
CA MET A 215 -59.52 -4.60 41.77
C MET A 215 -59.95 -3.29 42.46
N PHE A 216 -59.24 -2.19 42.22
CA PHE A 216 -59.57 -0.89 42.77
C PHE A 216 -60.94 -0.41 42.27
N LEU A 217 -61.20 -0.52 40.97
CA LEU A 217 -62.51 -0.19 40.36
C LEU A 217 -63.64 -1.05 40.92
N TYR A 218 -63.41 -2.36 41.11
CA TYR A 218 -64.39 -3.27 41.69
C TYR A 218 -64.77 -2.89 43.14
N ILE A 219 -63.78 -2.53 43.96
CA ILE A 219 -64.03 -2.08 45.34
C ILE A 219 -64.83 -0.78 45.35
N VAL A 220 -64.45 0.20 44.52
CA VAL A 220 -65.18 1.47 44.40
C VAL A 220 -66.62 1.23 43.94
N TYR A 221 -66.82 0.37 42.95
CA TYR A 221 -68.15 0.01 42.46
C TYR A 221 -69.03 -0.66 43.52
N LYS A 222 -68.44 -1.52 44.37
CA LYS A 222 -69.17 -2.19 45.45
C LYS A 222 -69.40 -1.28 46.68
N ALA A 223 -68.56 -0.27 46.86
CA ALA A 223 -68.64 0.67 47.98
C ALA A 223 -69.69 1.77 47.77
N ILE A 224 -70.06 2.05 46.51
CA ILE A 224 -71.17 2.94 46.12
C ILE A 224 -72.48 2.15 46.16
#